data_AF-A0A2N2T8S7-F1
#
_entry.id   AF-A0A2N2T8S7-F1
#
_cell.length_a   1.000
_cell.length_b   1.000
_cell.length_c   1.000
_cell.angle_alpha   90.00
_cell.angle_beta   90.00
_cell.angle_gamma   90.00
#
_symmetry.space_group_name_H-M   'P 1'
#
loop_
_entity.id
_entity.type
_entity.pdbx_description
1 polymer ?
#
loop_
_entity_poly.entity_id
_entity_poly.type
_entity_poly.pdbx_seq_one_letter_code
_entity_poly.pdbx_strand_id
1 'polypeptide(L)'
;LTDWTKSHANFFRAVAIEKRMMFLILLLIVAVAAFNIVSTLVMAVTDKQSDIAILRTLGAKPGSIMKIFMVQGVFIGVFGTLLGLASGVLIALNLETIVPVIERMAGLDLFPADVYYINELPSKLVWNDVGIIAGISLLISLVATVYPSWRASRINPAEALRYE
;
A
#
# COMPACT_ATOMS: atom_id res chain seq x y z
N LEU A 1 -6.90 16.73 43.80
CA LEU A 1 -6.83 15.62 42.84
C LEU A 1 -5.93 16.02 41.69
N THR A 2 -4.64 15.70 41.78
CA THR A 2 -3.68 15.88 40.68
C THR A 2 -3.82 14.70 39.73
N ASP A 3 -4.35 14.97 38.55
CA ASP A 3 -4.54 14.02 37.47
C ASP A 3 -3.20 13.34 37.12
N TRP A 4 -3.08 12.02 37.32
CA TRP A 4 -1.85 11.24 37.13
C TRP A 4 -1.26 11.39 35.72
N THR A 5 -2.11 11.73 34.76
CA THR A 5 -1.80 12.08 33.36
C THR A 5 -0.88 13.30 33.23
N LYS A 6 -0.92 14.26 34.17
CA LYS A 6 -0.01 15.43 34.20
C LYS A 6 1.38 15.11 34.78
N SER A 7 1.48 14.10 35.66
CA SER A 7 2.76 13.68 36.26
C SER A 7 3.63 12.88 35.29
N HIS A 8 3.04 12.24 34.28
CA HIS A 8 3.74 11.44 33.27
C HIS A 8 3.65 12.03 31.86
N ALA A 9 3.50 13.36 31.75
CA ALA A 9 3.34 14.06 30.47
C ALA A 9 4.49 13.75 29.47
N ASN A 10 5.71 13.51 29.96
CA ASN A 10 6.85 13.12 29.12
C ASN A 10 6.69 11.72 28.52
N PHE A 11 6.15 10.74 29.27
CA PHE A 11 5.90 9.39 28.77
C PHE A 11 4.80 9.40 27.69
N PHE A 12 3.70 10.11 27.92
CA PHE A 12 2.63 10.28 26.92
C PHE A 12 3.12 11.00 25.65
N ARG A 13 3.99 12.02 25.80
CA ARG A 13 4.63 12.66 24.65
C ARG A 13 5.55 11.71 23.90
N ALA A 14 6.35 10.91 24.60
CA ALA A 14 7.25 9.92 23.97
C ALA A 14 6.47 8.90 23.14
N VAL A 15 5.41 8.29 23.71
CA VAL A 15 4.54 7.33 23.00
C VAL A 15 3.83 8.00 21.80
N ALA A 16 3.39 9.25 21.95
CA ALA A 16 2.75 9.98 20.85
C ALA A 16 3.74 10.29 19.70
N ILE A 17 4.99 10.62 20.02
CA ILE A 17 6.05 10.84 19.03
C ILE A 17 6.37 9.54 18.30
N GLU A 18 6.50 8.43 19.02
CA GLU A 18 6.73 7.11 18.43
C GLU A 18 5.63 6.72 17.45
N LYS A 19 4.36 6.83 17.86
CA LYS A 19 3.21 6.57 16.97
C LYS A 19 3.22 7.45 15.71
N ARG A 20 3.62 8.72 15.84
CA ARG A 20 3.77 9.63 14.68
C ARG A 20 4.89 9.18 13.74
N MET A 21 6.02 8.72 14.27
CA MET A 21 7.11 8.19 13.44
C MET A 21 6.67 6.93 12.68
N MET A 22 5.99 5.99 13.35
CA MET A 22 5.43 4.80 12.69
C MET A 22 4.46 5.17 11.57
N PHE A 23 3.56 6.14 11.80
CA PHE A 23 2.66 6.64 10.76
C PHE A 23 3.40 7.23 9.56
N LEU A 24 4.45 8.02 9.79
CA LEU A 24 5.26 8.60 8.71
C LEU A 24 5.98 7.54 7.88
N ILE A 25 6.58 6.53 8.53
CA ILE A 25 7.25 5.41 7.85
C ILE A 25 6.24 4.63 7.01
N LEU A 26 5.08 4.31 7.59
CA LEU A 26 4.02 3.60 6.88
C LEU A 26 3.52 4.40 5.67
N LEU A 27 3.34 5.72 5.82
CA LEU A 27 2.97 6.60 4.71
C LEU A 27 4.00 6.58 3.58
N LEU A 28 5.30 6.60 3.90
CA LEU A 28 6.38 6.49 2.93
C LEU A 28 6.34 5.16 2.16
N ILE A 29 6.14 4.04 2.86
CA ILE A 29 6.02 2.72 2.23
C ILE A 29 4.82 2.68 1.27
N VAL A 30 3.67 3.20 1.72
CA VAL A 30 2.46 3.28 0.88
C VAL A 30 2.68 4.20 -0.33
N ALA A 31 3.39 5.32 -0.16
CA ALA A 31 3.73 6.23 -1.25
C ALA A 31 4.62 5.56 -2.31
N VAL A 32 5.64 4.80 -1.89
CA VAL A 32 6.50 4.02 -2.80
C VAL A 32 5.68 2.96 -3.54
N ALA A 33 4.80 2.24 -2.86
CA ALA A 33 3.91 1.27 -3.49
C ALA A 33 2.96 1.92 -4.52
N ALA A 34 2.40 3.08 -4.20
CA ALA A 34 1.56 3.84 -5.11
C ALA A 34 2.32 4.28 -6.37
N PHE A 35 3.56 4.74 -6.22
CA PHE A 35 4.44 5.09 -7.34
C PHE A 35 4.72 3.87 -8.23
N ASN A 36 4.84 2.68 -7.63
CA ASN A 36 4.99 1.44 -8.39
C ASN A 36 3.75 1.17 -9.25
N ILE A 37 2.54 1.31 -8.69
CA ILE A 37 1.29 1.17 -9.45
C ILE A 37 1.23 2.15 -10.64
N VAL A 38 1.59 3.43 -10.41
CA VAL A 38 1.67 4.43 -11.49
C VAL A 38 2.62 3.96 -12.58
N SER A 39 3.82 3.53 -12.20
CA SER A 39 4.86 3.10 -13.14
C SER A 39 4.42 1.91 -13.97
N THR A 40 3.83 0.89 -13.33
CA THR A 40 3.30 -0.30 -14.00
C THR A 40 2.16 0.04 -14.94
N LEU A 41 1.21 0.89 -14.53
CA LEU A 41 0.10 1.28 -15.40
C LEU A 41 0.58 2.12 -16.58
N VAL A 42 1.53 3.05 -16.38
CA VAL A 42 2.10 3.84 -17.48
C VAL A 42 2.81 2.91 -18.47
N MET A 43 3.60 1.95 -17.99
CA MET A 43 4.27 0.96 -18.82
C MET A 43 3.25 0.11 -19.60
N ALA A 44 2.20 -0.38 -18.94
CA ALA A 44 1.14 -1.14 -19.59
C ALA A 44 0.42 -0.33 -20.68
N VAL A 45 0.23 0.99 -20.48
CA VAL A 45 -0.36 1.89 -21.47
C VAL A 45 0.56 2.06 -22.67
N THR A 46 1.87 2.22 -22.46
CA THR A 46 2.84 2.36 -23.56
C THR A 46 3.00 1.07 -24.35
N ASP A 47 3.05 -0.09 -23.66
CA ASP A 47 3.15 -1.41 -24.31
C ASP A 47 1.90 -1.75 -25.14
N LYS A 48 0.76 -1.16 -24.78
CA LYS A 48 -0.54 -1.34 -25.43
C LYS A 48 -0.94 -0.18 -26.34
N GLN A 49 0.00 0.68 -26.70
CA GLN A 49 -0.28 1.87 -27.49
C GLN A 49 -0.83 1.56 -28.90
N SER A 50 -0.32 0.51 -29.57
CA SER A 50 -0.82 0.04 -30.88
C SER A 50 -2.24 -0.53 -30.78
N ASP A 51 -2.49 -1.41 -29.80
CA ASP A 51 -3.82 -1.96 -29.51
C ASP A 51 -4.85 -0.84 -29.25
N ILE A 52 -4.47 0.19 -28.48
CA ILE A 52 -5.31 1.37 -28.22
C ILE A 52 -5.59 2.12 -29.53
N ALA A 53 -4.58 2.31 -30.38
CA ALA A 53 -4.75 2.99 -31.66
C ALA A 53 -5.72 2.25 -32.59
N ILE A 54 -5.64 0.92 -32.67
CA ILE A 54 -6.58 0.08 -33.43
C ILE A 54 -8.00 0.24 -32.88
N LEU A 55 -8.19 0.18 -31.56
CA LEU A 55 -9.51 0.40 -30.96
C LEU A 55 -10.05 1.81 -31.28
N ARG A 56 -9.17 2.83 -31.29
CA ARG A 56 -9.54 4.21 -31.59
C ARG A 56 -9.92 4.39 -33.06
N THR A 57 -9.28 3.70 -34.00
CA THR A 57 -9.66 3.72 -35.43
C THR A 57 -10.95 2.96 -35.69
N LEU A 58 -11.25 1.92 -34.90
CA LEU A 58 -12.54 1.22 -34.89
C LEU A 58 -13.68 2.03 -34.23
N GLY A 59 -13.42 3.26 -33.77
CA GLY A 59 -14.43 4.17 -33.22
C GLY A 59 -14.54 4.20 -31.69
N ALA A 60 -13.60 3.58 -30.96
CA ALA A 60 -13.60 3.66 -29.51
C ALA A 60 -13.43 5.11 -29.01
N LYS A 61 -14.30 5.52 -28.09
CA LYS A 61 -14.23 6.85 -27.44
C LYS A 61 -13.06 6.89 -26.45
N PRO A 62 -12.39 8.05 -26.26
CA PRO A 62 -11.32 8.20 -25.26
C PRO A 62 -11.73 7.75 -23.85
N GLY A 63 -12.98 8.04 -23.47
CA GLY A 63 -13.53 7.63 -22.19
C GLY A 63 -13.67 6.11 -22.01
N SER A 64 -13.83 5.34 -23.09
CA SER A 64 -13.83 3.87 -23.01
C SER A 64 -12.43 3.34 -22.70
N ILE A 65 -11.40 3.90 -23.32
CA ILE A 65 -10.00 3.56 -23.03
C ILE A 65 -9.66 3.92 -21.58
N MET A 66 -10.04 5.12 -21.13
CA MET A 66 -9.85 5.54 -19.74
C MET A 66 -10.51 4.55 -18.76
N LYS A 67 -11.74 4.08 -19.04
CA LYS A 67 -12.44 3.11 -18.18
C LYS A 67 -11.70 1.78 -18.07
N ILE A 68 -11.10 1.28 -19.15
CA ILE A 68 -10.35 0.02 -19.14
C ILE A 68 -9.19 0.11 -18.14
N PHE A 69 -8.37 1.17 -18.25
CA PHE A 69 -7.22 1.36 -17.36
C PHE A 69 -7.63 1.74 -15.93
N MET A 70 -8.73 2.47 -15.75
CA MET A 70 -9.29 2.74 -14.42
C MET A 70 -9.71 1.44 -13.72
N VAL A 71 -10.43 0.56 -14.42
CA VAL A 71 -10.84 -0.74 -13.89
C VAL A 71 -9.60 -1.58 -13.57
N GLN A 72 -8.61 -1.64 -14.46
CA GLN A 72 -7.36 -2.36 -14.22
C GLN A 72 -6.64 -1.87 -12.95
N GLY A 73 -6.47 -0.56 -12.77
CA GLY A 73 -5.82 -0.02 -11.58
C GLY A 73 -6.65 -0.19 -10.30
N VAL A 74 -7.98 -0.12 -10.37
CA VAL A 74 -8.86 -0.46 -9.25
C VAL A 74 -8.69 -1.93 -8.86
N PHE A 75 -8.63 -2.84 -9.83
CA PHE A 75 -8.40 -4.26 -9.57
C PHE A 75 -7.05 -4.49 -8.87
N ILE A 76 -5.98 -3.91 -9.38
CA ILE A 76 -4.65 -4.00 -8.77
C ILE A 76 -4.67 -3.44 -7.33
N GLY A 77 -5.28 -2.28 -7.14
CA GLY A 77 -5.42 -1.64 -5.84
C GLY A 77 -6.19 -2.47 -4.83
N VAL A 78 -7.39 -2.94 -5.21
CA VAL A 78 -8.26 -3.73 -4.33
C VAL A 78 -7.61 -5.07 -3.97
N PHE A 79 -7.10 -5.81 -4.95
CA PHE A 79 -6.44 -7.09 -4.68
C PHE A 79 -5.15 -6.90 -3.88
N GLY A 80 -4.36 -5.88 -4.18
CA GLY A 80 -3.16 -5.54 -3.43
C GLY A 80 -3.47 -5.22 -1.97
N THR A 81 -4.49 -4.37 -1.72
CA THR A 81 -4.92 -4.04 -0.36
C THR A 81 -5.50 -5.26 0.35
N LEU A 82 -6.34 -6.08 -0.30
CA LEU A 82 -6.90 -7.29 0.32
C LEU A 82 -5.82 -8.30 0.71
N LEU A 83 -4.89 -8.59 -0.20
CA LEU A 83 -3.78 -9.52 0.07
C LEU A 83 -2.83 -8.96 1.13
N GLY A 84 -2.55 -7.66 1.10
CA GLY A 84 -1.74 -6.98 2.10
C GLY A 84 -2.38 -6.99 3.49
N LEU A 85 -3.69 -6.73 3.58
CA LEU A 85 -4.44 -6.80 4.84
C LEU A 85 -4.53 -8.22 5.36
N ALA A 86 -4.87 -9.19 4.51
CA ALA A 86 -4.96 -10.59 4.91
C ALA A 86 -3.62 -11.12 5.42
N SER A 87 -2.53 -10.88 4.68
CA SER A 87 -1.18 -11.27 5.11
C SER A 87 -0.73 -10.51 6.36
N GLY A 88 -0.96 -9.19 6.44
CA GLY A 88 -0.59 -8.38 7.59
C GLY A 88 -1.32 -8.77 8.88
N VAL A 89 -2.63 -9.03 8.80
CA VAL A 89 -3.43 -9.51 9.94
C VAL A 89 -3.00 -10.92 10.34
N LEU A 90 -2.77 -11.81 9.36
CA LEU A 90 -2.32 -13.17 9.65
C LEU A 90 -0.96 -13.18 10.35
N ILE A 91 -0.01 -12.36 9.87
CA ILE A 91 1.31 -12.21 10.50
C ILE A 91 1.14 -11.66 11.92
N ALA A 92 0.36 -10.59 12.09
CA ALA A 92 0.14 -9.96 13.40
C ALA A 92 -0.44 -10.97 14.42
N LEU A 93 -1.41 -11.79 14.03
CA LEU A 93 -2.02 -12.79 14.92
C LEU A 93 -1.10 -13.98 15.22
N ASN A 94 -0.11 -14.26 14.35
CA ASN A 94 0.80 -15.40 14.50
C ASN A 94 2.23 -14.97 14.90
N LEU A 95 2.41 -13.73 15.38
CA LEU A 95 3.72 -13.19 15.78
C LEU A 95 4.43 -14.10 16.79
N GLU A 96 3.70 -14.63 17.78
CA GLU A 96 4.22 -15.54 18.80
C GLU A 96 4.77 -16.86 18.23
N THR A 97 4.28 -17.28 17.06
CA THR A 97 4.77 -18.49 16.38
C THR A 97 5.87 -18.19 15.37
N ILE A 98 5.80 -17.04 14.68
CA ILE A 98 6.74 -16.65 13.62
C ILE A 98 8.09 -16.25 14.22
N VAL A 99 8.10 -15.48 15.31
CA VAL A 99 9.34 -14.95 15.92
C VAL A 99 10.30 -16.07 16.35
N PRO A 100 9.87 -17.11 17.11
CA PRO A 100 10.78 -18.19 17.51
C PRO A 100 11.31 -19.04 16.36
N VAL A 101 10.54 -19.17 15.27
CA VAL A 101 10.99 -19.88 14.06
C VAL A 101 12.10 -19.09 13.37
N ILE A 102 11.97 -17.77 13.26
CA ILE A 102 13.00 -16.90 12.70
C ILE A 102 14.26 -16.92 13.58
N GLU A 103 14.12 -16.84 14.91
CA GLU A 103 15.25 -16.90 15.85
C GLU A 103 16.03 -18.21 15.72
N ARG A 104 15.34 -19.36 15.62
CA ARG A 104 15.97 -20.67 15.39
C ARG A 104 16.70 -20.76 14.05
N MET A 105 16.16 -20.15 13.00
CA MET A 105 16.80 -20.15 11.68
C MET A 105 17.98 -19.17 11.58
N ALA A 106 17.89 -18.02 12.24
CA ALA A 106 18.90 -16.97 12.22
C ALA A 106 20.03 -17.22 13.24
N GLY A 107 19.81 -18.06 14.25
CA GLY A 107 20.77 -18.33 15.32
C GLY A 107 21.07 -17.10 16.19
N LEU A 108 20.15 -16.12 16.21
CA LEU A 108 20.23 -14.87 16.95
C LEU A 108 18.95 -14.74 17.77
N ASP A 109 19.09 -14.53 19.09
CA ASP A 109 17.97 -14.16 19.95
C ASP A 109 17.59 -12.72 19.65
N LEU A 110 16.48 -12.52 18.94
CA LEU A 110 15.99 -11.19 18.58
C LEU A 110 15.40 -10.48 19.81
N PHE A 111 14.86 -11.26 20.75
CA PHE A 111 14.30 -10.76 22.00
C PHE A 111 14.81 -11.61 23.20
N PRO A 112 16.02 -11.35 23.73
CA PRO A 112 16.48 -12.05 24.93
C PRO A 112 15.52 -11.78 26.09
N ALA A 113 14.86 -12.85 26.56
CA ALA A 113 13.81 -12.81 27.58
C ALA A 113 14.26 -12.13 28.88
N ASP A 114 15.57 -12.19 29.14
CA ASP A 114 16.30 -11.64 30.28
C ASP A 114 16.42 -10.11 30.28
N VAL A 115 16.32 -9.45 29.12
CA VAL A 115 16.33 -7.98 29.00
C VAL A 115 14.91 -7.40 28.84
N TYR A 116 14.02 -8.13 28.13
CA TYR A 116 12.70 -7.61 27.81
C TYR A 116 11.59 -7.97 28.80
N TYR A 117 11.75 -8.96 29.71
CA TYR A 117 10.75 -9.33 30.74
C TYR A 117 9.30 -9.47 30.22
N ILE A 118 9.13 -9.68 28.91
CA ILE A 118 7.86 -9.78 28.20
C ILE A 118 7.86 -11.18 27.59
N ASN A 119 7.19 -12.12 28.27
CA ASN A 119 7.10 -13.52 27.83
C ASN A 119 6.25 -13.70 26.56
N GLU A 120 5.51 -12.67 26.14
CA GLU A 120 4.62 -12.68 24.99
C GLU A 120 4.65 -11.27 24.39
N LEU A 121 5.13 -11.09 23.16
CA LEU A 121 4.93 -9.84 22.41
C LEU A 121 3.41 -9.64 22.28
N PRO A 122 2.78 -8.72 23.04
CA PRO A 122 1.34 -8.61 23.02
C PRO A 122 0.94 -7.94 21.71
N SER A 123 0.71 -8.75 20.68
CA SER A 123 0.21 -8.32 19.38
C SER A 123 -1.22 -7.86 19.54
N LYS A 124 -1.39 -6.58 19.88
CA LYS A 124 -2.71 -5.95 19.94
C LYS A 124 -3.06 -5.40 18.57
N LEU A 125 -3.80 -6.20 17.80
CA LEU A 125 -4.38 -5.74 16.55
C LEU A 125 -5.48 -4.72 16.83
N VAL A 126 -5.23 -3.46 16.47
CA VAL A 126 -6.22 -2.39 16.57
C VAL A 126 -6.99 -2.30 15.27
N TRP A 127 -8.21 -2.84 15.23
CA TRP A 127 -9.06 -2.86 14.02
C TRP A 127 -9.32 -1.48 13.42
N ASN A 128 -9.37 -0.44 14.26
CA ASN A 128 -9.50 0.94 13.79
C ASN A 128 -8.32 1.37 12.92
N ASP A 129 -7.08 1.00 13.30
CA ASP A 129 -5.88 1.34 12.55
C ASP A 129 -5.83 0.56 11.24
N VAL A 130 -6.24 -0.71 11.26
CA VAL A 130 -6.40 -1.54 10.05
C VAL A 130 -7.38 -0.91 9.06
N GLY A 131 -8.54 -0.43 9.53
CA GLY A 131 -9.54 0.24 8.69
C GLY A 131 -9.04 1.55 8.09
N ILE A 132 -8.33 2.36 8.88
CA ILE A 132 -7.74 3.63 8.40
C ILE A 132 -6.69 3.36 7.33
N ILE A 133 -5.77 2.41 7.56
CA ILE A 133 -4.71 2.05 6.62
C ILE A 133 -5.33 1.49 5.32
N ALA A 134 -6.32 0.60 5.43
CA ALA A 134 -7.05 0.06 4.29
C ALA A 134 -7.66 1.18 3.44
N GLY A 135 -8.36 2.13 4.08
CA GLY A 135 -8.99 3.26 3.41
C GLY A 135 -7.98 4.18 2.72
N ILE A 136 -6.88 4.53 3.41
CA ILE A 136 -5.81 5.37 2.85
C ILE A 136 -5.13 4.67 1.66
N SER A 137 -4.82 3.38 1.79
CA SER A 137 -4.19 2.58 0.74
C SER A 137 -5.05 2.53 -0.53
N LEU A 138 -6.35 2.25 -0.38
CA LEU A 138 -7.29 2.25 -1.50
C LEU A 138 -7.40 3.63 -2.14
N LEU A 139 -7.53 4.69 -1.33
CA LEU A 139 -7.65 6.05 -1.84
C LEU A 139 -6.41 6.47 -2.63
N ILE A 140 -5.23 6.17 -2.11
CA ILE A 140 -3.96 6.45 -2.80
C ILE A 140 -3.87 5.65 -4.11
N SER A 141 -4.23 4.36 -4.10
CA SER A 141 -4.23 3.54 -5.31
C SER A 141 -5.20 4.06 -6.38
N LEU A 142 -6.38 4.51 -5.97
CA LEU A 142 -7.36 5.12 -6.87
C LEU A 142 -6.82 6.41 -7.49
N VAL A 143 -6.28 7.32 -6.67
CA VAL A 143 -5.69 8.58 -7.13
C VAL A 143 -4.52 8.33 -8.08
N ALA A 144 -3.65 7.36 -7.75
CA ALA A 144 -2.52 6.95 -8.58
C ALA A 144 -2.97 6.44 -9.96
N THR A 145 -4.11 5.74 -10.03
CA THR A 145 -4.65 5.17 -11.27
C THR A 145 -5.21 6.23 -12.24
N VAL A 146 -5.63 7.40 -11.74
CA VAL A 146 -6.25 8.45 -12.56
C VAL A 146 -5.27 8.98 -13.62
N TYR A 147 -4.03 9.28 -13.25
CA TYR A 147 -3.06 9.88 -14.15
C TYR A 147 -2.71 8.98 -15.37
N PRO A 148 -2.34 7.70 -15.19
CA PRO A 148 -2.08 6.79 -16.30
C PRO A 148 -3.33 6.56 -17.18
N SER A 149 -4.50 6.41 -16.57
CA SER A 149 -5.76 6.18 -17.31
C SER A 149 -6.13 7.37 -18.20
N TRP A 150 -5.94 8.58 -17.68
CA TRP A 150 -6.13 9.80 -18.45
C TRP A 150 -5.10 9.91 -19.58
N ARG A 151 -3.82 9.61 -19.32
CA ARG A 151 -2.77 9.58 -20.34
C ARG A 151 -3.11 8.60 -21.48
N ALA A 152 -3.59 7.40 -21.15
CA ALA A 152 -3.99 6.38 -22.12
C ALA A 152 -5.10 6.86 -23.08
N SER A 153 -6.09 7.59 -22.55
CA SER A 153 -7.20 8.12 -23.35
C SER A 153 -6.78 9.17 -24.39
N ARG A 154 -5.62 9.81 -24.19
CA ARG A 154 -5.10 10.90 -25.04
C ARG A 154 -4.11 10.43 -26.09
N ILE A 155 -3.88 9.12 -26.21
CA ILE A 155 -3.04 8.55 -27.27
C ILE A 155 -3.66 8.84 -28.63
N ASN A 156 -2.88 9.45 -29.52
CA ASN A 156 -3.29 9.76 -30.88
C ASN A 156 -3.00 8.57 -31.80
N PRO A 157 -4.02 7.98 -32.48
CA PRO A 157 -3.82 6.81 -33.33
C PRO A 157 -2.81 7.03 -34.47
N ALA A 158 -2.68 8.26 -34.98
CA ALA A 158 -1.75 8.59 -36.06
C ALA A 158 -0.26 8.55 -35.63
N GLU A 159 0.04 8.82 -34.36
CA GLU A 159 1.41 8.73 -33.85
C GLU A 159 1.78 7.29 -33.48
N ALA A 160 0.81 6.52 -32.97
CA ALA A 160 1.03 5.13 -32.56
C ALA A 160 1.38 4.18 -33.72
N LEU A 161 0.77 4.39 -34.90
CA LEU A 161 1.02 3.59 -36.11
C LEU A 161 2.29 4.00 -36.88
N ARG A 162 2.94 5.11 -36.51
CA ARG A 162 4.17 5.60 -37.15
C ARG A 162 5.44 4.98 -36.58
N TYR A 163 5.33 4.26 -35.46
CA TYR A 163 6.45 3.60 -34.76
C TYR A 163 6.45 2.08 -34.94
N GLU A 164 5.56 1.53 -35.77
CA GLU A 164 5.73 0.23 -36.45
C GLU A 164 6.40 0.46 -37.82
#